data_AF-A0A9E5AVP4-F1
#
_entry.id   AF-A0A9E5AVP4-F1
#
_cell.length_a   1.000
_cell.length_b   1.000
_cell.length_c   1.000
_cell.angle_alpha   90.00
_cell.angle_beta   90.00
_cell.angle_gamma   90.00
#
_symmetry.space_group_name_H-M   'P 1'
#
loop_
_entity.id
_entity.type
_entity.pdbx_description
1 polymer ?
#
loop_
_entity_poly.entity_id
_entity_poly.type
_entity_poly.pdbx_seq_one_letter_code
_entity_poly.pdbx_strand_id
1 'polypeptide(L)'
;MGRTPTYNKGNGKDHWSIDSVMFLGPGIKGNRVIGATDEKQFGVALNPQSLATEKEKGIKVRPEHIHEALRQYAGIAEHPLSKKFPLGITDKEKLQKLWG
;
A
#
# COMPACT_ATOMS: atom_id res chain seq x y z
N MET A 1 -9.19 -9.52 1.89
CA MET A 1 -8.86 -10.10 0.58
C MET A 1 -10.07 -10.00 -0.33
N GLY A 2 -9.89 -9.44 -1.54
CA GLY A 2 -10.97 -9.27 -2.51
C GLY A 2 -11.25 -10.49 -3.39
N ARG A 3 -12.33 -10.42 -4.17
CA ARG A 3 -12.71 -11.42 -5.19
C ARG A 3 -12.94 -10.71 -6.52
N THR A 4 -12.70 -11.39 -7.63
CA THR A 4 -13.04 -10.87 -8.96
C THR A 4 -14.50 -10.43 -9.04
N PRO A 5 -14.82 -9.37 -9.82
CA PRO A 5 -16.21 -8.99 -10.12
C PRO A 5 -16.86 -9.92 -11.16
N THR A 6 -16.22 -11.03 -11.53
CA THR A 6 -16.66 -12.01 -12.52
C THR A 6 -16.41 -13.45 -12.04
N TYR A 7 -17.12 -14.41 -12.64
CA TYR A 7 -16.86 -15.84 -12.45
C TYR A 7 -15.71 -16.33 -13.34
N ASN A 8 -14.91 -17.26 -12.80
CA ASN A 8 -13.87 -17.95 -13.54
C ASN A 8 -14.44 -19.17 -14.29
N LYS A 9 -13.59 -19.86 -15.06
CA LYS A 9 -13.99 -21.03 -15.87
C LYS A 9 -14.52 -22.23 -15.06
N GLY A 10 -14.29 -22.25 -13.74
CA GLY A 10 -14.77 -23.27 -12.83
C GLY A 10 -16.06 -22.90 -12.09
N ASN A 11 -16.78 -21.86 -12.54
CA ASN A 11 -17.96 -21.32 -11.86
C ASN A 11 -17.69 -20.82 -10.42
N GLY A 12 -16.43 -20.48 -10.12
CA GLY A 12 -16.00 -19.87 -8.86
C GLY A 12 -15.55 -18.42 -9.02
N LYS A 13 -15.04 -17.82 -7.95
CA LYS A 13 -14.42 -16.47 -7.99
C LYS A 13 -12.92 -16.57 -7.76
N ASP A 14 -12.15 -15.84 -8.55
CA ASP A 14 -10.70 -15.77 -8.37
C ASP A 14 -10.33 -14.89 -7.17
N HIS A 15 -9.13 -15.13 -6.65
CA HIS A 15 -8.55 -14.29 -5.63
C HIS A 15 -8.14 -12.94 -6.25
N TRP A 16 -8.56 -11.84 -5.62
CA TRP A 16 -8.16 -10.49 -5.98
C TRP A 16 -7.19 -9.92 -4.95
N SER A 17 -5.96 -9.66 -5.36
CA SER A 17 -4.89 -9.16 -4.49
C SER A 17 -4.94 -7.64 -4.26
N ILE A 18 -6.09 -7.00 -4.54
CA ILE A 18 -6.32 -5.57 -4.33
C ILE A 18 -7.31 -5.45 -3.17
N ASP A 19 -6.93 -4.67 -2.16
CA ASP A 19 -7.72 -4.46 -0.96
C ASP A 19 -7.39 -3.09 -0.34
N SER A 20 -8.17 -2.69 0.67
CA SER A 20 -7.94 -1.49 1.47
C SER A 20 -7.52 -1.85 2.89
N VAL A 21 -6.80 -0.95 3.54
CA VAL A 21 -6.43 -1.04 4.95
C VAL A 21 -6.72 0.29 5.61
N MET A 22 -7.25 0.26 6.83
CA MET A 22 -7.53 1.43 7.64
C MET A 22 -6.57 1.48 8.82
N PHE A 23 -6.00 2.66 9.07
CA PHE A 23 -5.13 2.92 10.19
C PHE A 23 -5.76 3.94 11.14
N LEU A 24 -5.67 3.66 12.44
CA LEU A 24 -6.16 4.51 13.51
C LEU A 24 -5.16 4.47 14.66
N GLY A 25 -4.78 5.64 15.18
CA GLY A 25 -3.88 5.72 16.32
C GLY A 25 -3.29 7.12 16.52
N PRO A 26 -2.53 7.32 17.62
CA PRO A 26 -1.87 8.59 17.92
C PRO A 26 -0.95 9.05 16.79
N GLY A 27 -1.00 10.31 16.38
CA GLY A 27 -0.10 10.80 15.31
C GLY A 27 -0.37 10.21 13.91
N ILE A 28 -1.46 9.45 13.72
CA ILE A 28 -1.96 9.08 12.39
C ILE A 28 -3.07 10.06 12.00
N LYS A 29 -2.85 10.78 10.91
CA LYS A 29 -3.78 11.76 10.35
C LYS A 29 -5.05 11.08 9.85
N GLY A 30 -6.15 11.33 10.54
CA GLY A 30 -7.50 10.92 10.13
C GLY A 30 -8.08 11.76 8.99
N ASN A 31 -9.34 11.48 8.64
CA ASN A 31 -10.09 12.14 7.56
C ASN A 31 -9.32 12.20 6.23
N ARG A 32 -8.68 11.07 5.87
CA ARG A 32 -7.85 10.97 4.68
C ARG A 32 -8.04 9.61 4.02
N VAL A 33 -8.22 9.63 2.71
CA VAL A 33 -8.17 8.45 1.84
C VAL A 33 -7.00 8.63 0.88
N ILE A 34 -6.20 7.58 0.72
CA ILE A 34 -5.03 7.56 -0.17
C ILE A 34 -5.18 6.37 -1.10
N GLY A 35 -4.94 6.61 -2.39
CA GLY A 35 -5.13 5.61 -3.43
C GLY A 35 -6.56 5.54 -3.94
N ALA A 36 -6.75 4.75 -4.99
CA ALA A 36 -8.03 4.55 -5.64
C ALA A 36 -8.04 3.18 -6.35
N THR A 37 -9.23 2.74 -6.75
CA THR A 37 -9.39 1.65 -7.73
C THR A 37 -10.05 2.19 -8.99
N ASP A 38 -9.81 1.53 -10.12
CA ASP A 38 -10.52 1.82 -11.36
C ASP A 38 -11.87 1.07 -11.45
N GLU A 39 -12.58 1.24 -12.56
CA GLU A 39 -13.89 0.61 -12.79
C GLU A 39 -13.84 -0.93 -12.83
N LYS A 40 -12.66 -1.51 -13.00
CA LYS A 40 -12.41 -2.96 -12.98
C LYS A 40 -11.88 -3.45 -11.63
N GLN A 41 -11.88 -2.57 -10.62
CA GLN A 41 -11.37 -2.83 -9.27
C GLN A 41 -9.85 -3.11 -9.23
N PHE A 42 -9.07 -2.61 -10.19
CA PHE A 42 -7.61 -2.62 -10.09
C PHE A 42 -7.12 -1.42 -9.29
N GLY A 43 -6.09 -1.61 -8.48
CA GLY A 43 -5.43 -0.52 -7.77
C GLY A 43 -4.78 0.47 -8.73
N VAL A 44 -5.11 1.74 -8.59
CA VAL A 44 -4.49 2.84 -9.33
C VAL A 44 -3.13 3.13 -8.71
N ALA A 45 -2.09 3.22 -9.55
CA ALA A 45 -0.74 3.55 -9.10
C ALA A 45 -0.69 4.94 -8.43
N LEU A 46 0.23 5.12 -7.47
CA LEU A 46 0.41 6.39 -6.77
C LEU A 46 1.83 6.93 -6.89
N ASN A 47 1.97 8.25 -6.82
CA ASN A 47 3.25 8.89 -6.61
C ASN A 47 3.69 8.72 -5.13
N PRO A 48 4.80 8.04 -4.82
CA PRO A 48 5.19 7.74 -3.44
C PRO A 48 5.54 8.99 -2.61
N GLN A 49 5.84 10.13 -3.24
CA GLN A 49 6.19 11.38 -2.54
C GLN A 49 4.96 12.24 -2.24
N SER A 50 4.05 12.41 -3.21
CA SER A 50 2.86 13.25 -3.04
C SER A 50 1.65 12.47 -2.52
N LEU A 51 1.67 11.14 -2.67
CA LEU A 51 0.58 10.21 -2.38
C LEU A 51 -0.67 10.41 -3.26
N ALA A 52 -0.56 11.22 -4.32
CA ALA A 52 -1.61 11.36 -5.32
C ALA A 52 -1.60 10.17 -6.31
N THR A 53 -2.77 9.84 -6.86
CA THR A 53 -2.87 8.83 -7.92
C THR A 53 -2.15 9.30 -9.18
N GLU A 54 -1.30 8.44 -9.74
CA GLU A 54 -0.51 8.71 -10.95
C GLU A 54 -0.40 7.43 -11.78
N LYS A 55 -1.32 7.25 -12.74
CA LYS A 55 -1.51 5.98 -13.47
C LYS A 55 -0.27 5.50 -14.24
N GLU A 56 0.45 6.40 -14.88
CA GLU A 56 1.53 6.05 -15.83
C GLU A 56 2.91 5.95 -15.18
N LYS A 57 3.19 6.81 -14.19
CA LYS A 57 4.52 6.96 -13.59
C LYS A 57 4.57 6.63 -12.10
N GLY A 58 3.40 6.44 -11.48
CA GLY A 58 3.31 6.03 -10.09
C GLY A 58 3.74 4.59 -9.90
N ILE A 59 3.80 4.20 -8.63
CA ILE A 59 4.09 2.83 -8.22
C ILE A 59 2.82 2.10 -7.82
N LYS A 60 2.82 0.78 -8.01
CA LYS A 60 1.83 -0.09 -7.38
C LYS A 60 2.18 -0.23 -5.90
N VAL A 61 1.30 0.22 -5.01
CA VAL A 61 1.43 -0.05 -3.57
C VAL A 61 1.41 -1.55 -3.33
N ARG A 62 2.30 -2.00 -2.46
CA ARG A 62 2.45 -3.38 -2.04
C ARG A 62 2.62 -3.43 -0.52
N PRO A 63 2.40 -4.59 0.13
CA PRO A 63 2.53 -4.71 1.57
C PRO A 63 3.87 -4.19 2.11
N GLU A 64 4.97 -4.39 1.37
CA GLU A 64 6.29 -3.94 1.78
C GLU A 64 6.32 -2.43 2.04
N HIS A 65 5.61 -1.62 1.24
CA HIS A 65 5.61 -0.16 1.36
C HIS A 65 4.92 0.29 2.64
N ILE A 66 3.84 -0.39 2.99
CA ILE A 66 3.09 -0.16 4.22
C ILE A 66 3.92 -0.60 5.43
N HIS A 67 4.55 -1.77 5.37
CA HIS A 67 5.40 -2.27 6.44
C HIS A 67 6.64 -1.39 6.67
N GLU A 68 7.26 -0.87 5.61
CA GLU A 68 8.37 0.08 5.72
C GLU A 68 7.92 1.37 6.41
N ALA A 69 6.78 1.94 6.00
CA ALA A 69 6.23 3.14 6.63
C ALA A 69 5.84 2.90 8.10
N LEU A 70 5.32 1.72 8.45
CA LEU A 70 5.03 1.33 9.83
C LEU A 70 6.29 1.19 10.67
N ARG A 71 7.37 0.59 10.13
CA ARG A 71 8.66 0.49 10.82
C ARG A 71 9.24 1.87 11.11
N GLN A 72 9.15 2.79 10.16
CA GLN A 72 9.59 4.18 10.33
C GLN A 72 8.77 4.89 11.42
N TYR A 73 7.43 4.78 11.35
CA TYR A 73 6.53 5.37 12.34
C TYR A 73 6.74 4.82 13.75
N ALA A 74 6.99 3.52 13.89
CA ALA A 74 7.30 2.89 15.17
C ALA A 74 8.75 3.11 15.65
N GLY A 75 9.60 3.80 14.86
CA GLY A 75 11.00 4.06 15.22
C GLY A 75 11.91 2.82 15.17
N ILE A 76 11.50 1.76 14.49
CA ILE A 76 12.23 0.46 14.44
C ILE A 76 12.82 0.13 13.06
N ALA A 77 12.76 1.05 12.08
CA ALA A 77 13.32 0.82 10.75
C ALA A 77 14.80 0.42 10.80
N GLU A 78 15.58 1.08 11.66
CA GLU A 78 17.02 0.83 11.81
C GLU A 78 17.35 -0.25 12.86
N HIS A 79 16.35 -0.85 13.51
CA HIS A 79 16.56 -1.84 14.55
C HIS A 79 17.26 -3.10 13.98
N PRO A 80 18.25 -3.70 14.68
CA PRO A 80 19.00 -4.85 14.16
C PRO A 80 18.12 -6.04 13.72
N LEU A 81 17.00 -6.29 14.43
CA LEU A 81 16.05 -7.33 14.02
C LEU A 81 15.30 -6.98 12.74
N SER A 82 14.92 -5.72 12.53
CA SER A 82 14.26 -5.27 11.29
C SER A 82 15.17 -5.46 10.08
N LYS A 83 16.46 -5.19 10.24
CA LYS A 83 17.47 -5.37 9.18
C LYS A 83 17.68 -6.82 8.76
N LYS A 84 17.35 -7.80 9.61
CA LYS A 84 17.35 -9.24 9.24
C LYS A 84 16.23 -9.62 8.27
N PHE A 85 15.20 -8.76 8.11
CA PHE A 85 14.06 -8.98 7.24
C PHE A 85 13.88 -7.79 6.28
N PRO A 86 14.76 -7.66 5.26
CA PRO A 86 14.70 -6.57 4.31
C PRO A 86 13.43 -6.62 3.46
N LEU A 87 12.79 -5.46 3.25
CA LEU A 87 11.54 -5.34 2.51
C LEU A 87 11.74 -5.04 1.00
N GLY A 88 12.99 -4.87 0.55
CA GLY A 88 13.33 -4.73 -0.87
C GLY A 88 12.81 -3.45 -1.54
N ILE A 89 12.58 -2.38 -0.77
CA ILE A 89 12.08 -1.10 -1.27
C ILE A 89 13.23 -0.14 -1.54
N THR A 90 13.22 0.49 -2.70
CA THR A 90 14.17 1.55 -3.02
C THR A 90 13.77 2.86 -2.34
N ASP A 91 14.72 3.75 -2.06
CA ASP A 91 14.42 5.03 -1.41
C ASP A 91 13.41 5.89 -2.18
N LYS A 92 13.38 5.75 -3.51
CA LYS A 92 12.43 6.46 -4.39
C LYS A 92 10.99 5.96 -4.25
N GLU A 93 10.79 4.74 -3.77
CA GLU A 93 9.48 4.11 -3.62
C GLU A 93 8.92 4.22 -2.19
N LYS A 94 9.73 4.69 -1.23
CA LYS A 94 9.28 4.93 0.14
C LYS A 94 8.16 5.96 0.18
N LEU A 95 7.02 5.59 0.77
CA LEU A 95 5.87 6.47 0.93
C LEU A 95 6.19 7.61 1.90
N GLN A 96 6.18 8.84 1.40
CA GLN A 96 6.46 10.03 2.22
C GLN A 96 5.17 10.59 2.80
N LYS A 97 5.22 11.04 4.07
CA LYS A 97 4.08 11.71 4.74
C LYS A 97 2.80 10.87 4.76
N LEU A 98 2.94 9.54 4.85
CA LEU A 98 1.80 8.62 4.92
C LEU A 98 0.94 8.91 6.16
N TRP A 99 1.59 9.14 7.30
CA TRP A 99 0.96 9.26 8.61
C TRP A 99 0.47 10.66 8.98
N GLY A 100 0.83 11.72 8.23
CA GLY A 100 0.40 13.09 8.53
C GLY A 100 1.42 14.13 8.15
#